data_AF-A0A2D8XL84-F1
#
_entry.id   AF-A0A2D8XL84-F1
#
_cell.length_a   1.000
_cell.length_b   1.000
_cell.length_c   1.000
_cell.angle_alpha   90.00
_cell.angle_beta   90.00
_cell.angle_gamma   90.00
#
_symmetry.space_group_name_H-M   'P 1'
#
loop_
_entity.id
_entity.type
_entity.pdbx_description
1 polymer ?
#
loop_
_entity_poly.entity_id
_entity_poly.type
_entity_poly.pdbx_seq_one_letter_code
_entity_poly.pdbx_strand_id
1 'polypeptide(L)' 'MAKGTVSRGVVKEYDLNPDGVRVVVRWDDMVIGASIFVPCINTDGATKELRRISKDKGWESHVLVRVEDGKLGVRMWRTL' A
#
# COMPACT_ATOMS: atom_id res chain seq x y z
N MET A 1 -25.75 -4.12 20.03
CA MET A 1 -24.52 -3.60 19.41
C MET A 1 -24.82 -3.33 17.94
N ALA A 2 -25.12 -2.08 17.55
CA ALA A 2 -25.36 -1.75 16.15
C ALA A 2 -24.03 -1.85 15.40
N LYS A 3 -23.94 -2.74 14.39
CA LYS A 3 -22.84 -2.72 13.43
C LYS A 3 -22.93 -1.40 12.68
N GLY A 4 -22.03 -0.47 12.95
CA GLY A 4 -21.88 0.73 12.14
C GLY A 4 -21.55 0.29 10.72
N THR A 5 -22.49 0.44 9.79
CA THR A 5 -22.22 0.22 8.37
C THR A 5 -21.35 1.37 7.90
N VAL A 6 -20.04 1.16 7.89
CA VAL A 6 -19.11 2.06 7.22
C VAL A 6 -19.47 2.00 5.74
N SER A 7 -19.96 3.11 5.17
CA SER A 7 -20.05 3.25 3.73
C SER A 7 -18.65 3.03 3.18
N ARG A 8 -18.39 1.88 2.56
CA ARG A 8 -17.15 1.64 1.84
C ARG A 8 -17.15 2.61 0.67
N GLY A 9 -16.59 3.80 0.88
CA GLY A 9 -16.29 4.73 -0.21
C GLY A 9 -15.58 3.94 -1.30
N VAL A 10 -15.95 4.18 -2.56
CA VAL A 10 -15.39 3.46 -3.70
C VAL A 10 -13.87 3.49 -3.60
N VAL A 11 -13.26 2.31 -3.37
CA VAL A 11 -11.80 2.14 -3.38
C VAL A 11 -11.39 2.44 -4.82
N LYS A 12 -10.65 3.53 -5.02
CA LYS A 12 -10.15 3.84 -6.36
C LYS A 12 -9.13 2.77 -6.74
N GLU A 13 -8.95 2.57 -8.05
CA GLU A 13 -8.25 1.41 -8.64
C GLU A 13 -6.88 1.06 -8.02
N TYR A 14 -6.21 2.04 -7.40
CA TYR A 14 -4.89 1.90 -6.77
C TYR A 14 -4.81 2.38 -5.32
N ASP A 15 -5.93 2.48 -4.61
CA ASP A 15 -5.87 2.66 -3.15
C ASP A 15 -5.53 1.34 -2.47
N LEU A 16 -4.69 1.41 -1.43
CA LEU A 16 -4.34 0.26 -0.61
C LEU A 16 -5.36 0.12 0.52
N ASN A 17 -5.63 -1.11 0.93
CA ASN A 17 -6.54 -1.39 2.05
C ASN A 17 -6.20 -2.69 2.81
N PRO A 18 -4.95 -2.86 3.29
CA PRO A 18 -4.52 -4.11 3.89
C PRO A 18 -5.26 -4.45 5.20
N ASP A 19 -5.59 -3.42 6.00
CA ASP A 19 -6.17 -3.57 7.34
C ASP A 19 -7.65 -3.14 7.43
N GLY A 20 -8.31 -2.89 6.28
CA GLY A 20 -9.66 -2.30 6.26
C GLY A 20 -9.66 -0.76 6.42
N VAL A 21 -8.49 -0.14 6.51
CA VAL A 21 -8.29 1.31 6.42
C VAL A 21 -7.71 1.66 5.04
N ARG A 22 -8.40 2.56 4.34
CA ARG A 22 -7.97 3.06 3.02
C ARG A 22 -6.71 3.92 3.15
N VAL A 23 -5.66 3.55 2.43
CA VAL A 23 -4.42 4.31 2.28
C VAL A 23 -4.31 4.80 0.84
N VAL A 24 -4.23 6.13 0.67
CA VAL A 24 -4.15 6.78 -0.63
C VAL A 24 -2.71 7.21 -0.88
N VAL A 25 -2.13 6.74 -1.98
CA VAL A 25 -0.78 7.12 -2.42
C VAL A 25 -0.89 7.91 -3.71
N ARG A 26 -0.15 9.02 -3.82
CA ARG A 26 -0.01 9.76 -5.06
C ARG A 26 1.00 9.07 -5.97
N TRP A 27 0.54 8.05 -6.68
CA TRP A 27 1.42 7.23 -7.52
C TRP A 27 2.12 8.02 -8.63
N ASP A 28 1.49 9.09 -9.15
CA ASP A 28 2.09 9.91 -10.21
C ASP A 28 3.31 10.71 -9.72
N ASP A 29 3.39 10.97 -8.40
CA ASP A 29 4.55 11.61 -7.76
C ASP A 29 5.66 10.59 -7.42
N MET A 30 5.43 9.29 -7.64
CA MET A 30 6.37 8.22 -7.32
C MET A 30 7.39 8.03 -8.46
N VAL A 31 8.37 8.93 -8.52
CA VAL A 31 9.51 8.87 -9.46
C VAL A 31 10.41 7.65 -9.21
N ILE A 32 11.28 7.32 -10.17
CA ILE A 32 12.30 6.28 -9.99
C ILE A 32 13.19 6.62 -8.78
N GLY A 33 13.41 5.65 -7.90
CA GLY A 33 14.12 5.82 -6.63
C GLY A 33 13.24 6.30 -5.48
N ALA A 34 11.99 6.72 -5.74
CA ALA A 34 11.05 7.06 -4.68
C ALA A 34 10.64 5.80 -3.90
N SER A 35 10.30 6.02 -2.63
CA SER A 35 9.83 4.95 -1.75
C SER A 35 8.67 5.40 -0.89
N ILE A 36 7.81 4.45 -0.55
CA ILE A 36 6.71 4.64 0.40
C ILE A 36 6.81 3.58 1.49
N PHE A 37 6.40 3.95 2.71
CA PHE A 37 6.21 3.02 3.81
C PHE A 37 4.74 3.01 4.23
N VAL A 38 4.13 1.83 4.23
CA VAL A 38 2.72 1.63 4.60
C VAL A 38 2.70 0.88 5.93
N PRO A 39 2.44 1.57 7.06
CA PRO A 39 2.29 0.91 8.35
C PRO A 39 1.02 0.06 8.32
N CYS A 40 1.17 -1.25 8.54
CA CYS A 40 0.06 -2.19 8.49
C CYS A 40 0.37 -3.47 9.27
N ILE A 41 -0.68 -4.12 9.76
CA ILE A 41 -0.59 -5.42 10.43
C ILE A 41 -0.63 -6.53 9.38
N ASN A 42 -1.52 -6.42 8.39
CA ASN A 42 -1.65 -7.35 7.28
C ASN A 42 -0.62 -7.08 6.18
N THR A 43 0.63 -7.41 6.49
CA THR A 43 1.79 -7.19 5.60
C THR A 43 1.74 -8.04 4.33
N ASP A 44 1.14 -9.24 4.36
CA ASP A 44 0.93 -10.09 3.19
C ASP A 44 -0.09 -9.46 2.22
N GLY A 45 -1.22 -8.97 2.75
CA GLY A 45 -2.22 -8.22 1.98
C GLY A 45 -1.61 -6.98 1.33
N ALA A 46 -0.90 -6.17 2.12
CA ALA A 46 -0.22 -4.97 1.62
C ALA A 46 0.80 -5.32 0.52
N THR A 47 1.59 -6.37 0.70
CA THR A 47 2.59 -6.81 -0.28
C THR A 47 1.93 -7.23 -1.60
N LYS A 48 0.82 -7.97 -1.54
CA LYS A 48 0.05 -8.39 -2.73
C LYS A 48 -0.53 -7.19 -3.48
N GLU A 49 -1.13 -6.25 -2.76
CA GLU A 49 -1.68 -5.03 -3.35
C GLU A 49 -0.58 -4.17 -4.00
N LEU A 50 0.54 -3.93 -3.31
CA LEU A 50 1.68 -3.17 -3.82
C LEU A 50 2.27 -3.80 -5.08
N ARG A 51 2.44 -5.13 -5.10
CA ARG A 51 2.94 -5.86 -6.28
C ARG A 51 1.97 -5.79 -7.45
N ARG A 52 0.66 -5.88 -7.20
CA ARG A 52 -0.37 -5.70 -8.24
C ARG A 52 -0.28 -4.31 -8.86
N ILE A 53 -0.29 -3.27 -8.03
CA ILE A 53 -0.23 -1.87 -8.50
C ILE A 53 1.04 -1.61 -9.30
N SER A 54 2.19 -2.13 -8.83
CA SER A 54 3.47 -1.99 -9.55
C SER A 54 3.43 -2.67 -10.91
N LYS A 55 2.88 -3.89 -10.98
CA LYS A 55 2.73 -4.63 -12.23
C LYS A 55 1.81 -3.91 -13.21
N ASP A 56 0.66 -3.42 -12.74
CA ASP A 56 -0.31 -2.71 -13.58
C ASP A 56 0.27 -1.40 -14.14
N LYS A 57 1.17 -0.76 -13.39
CA LYS A 57 1.89 0.45 -13.83
C LYS A 57 3.16 0.16 -14.64
N GLY A 58 3.53 -1.12 -14.82
CA GLY A 58 4.73 -1.53 -15.54
C GLY A 58 6.04 -1.17 -14.82
N TRP A 59 6.00 -1.02 -13.50
CA TRP A 59 7.18 -0.67 -12.70
C TRP A 59 7.90 -1.90 -12.19
N GLU A 60 9.22 -1.81 -12.13
CA GLU A 60 9.99 -2.67 -11.25
C GLU A 60 10.00 -2.08 -9.85
N SER A 61 9.73 -2.93 -8.87
CA SER A 61 9.67 -2.50 -7.48
C SER A 61 10.27 -3.52 -6.54
N HIS A 62 10.92 -2.99 -5.52
CA HIS A 62 11.39 -3.78 -4.39
C HIS A 62 10.42 -3.60 -3.23
N VAL A 63 9.92 -4.70 -2.66
CA VAL A 63 8.91 -4.67 -1.59
C VAL A 63 9.41 -5.51 -0.42
N LEU A 64 9.43 -4.93 0.78
CA LEU A 64 9.92 -5.58 1.99
C LEU A 64 9.05 -5.27 3.20
N VAL A 65 8.74 -6.32 3.96
CA VAL A 65 8.14 -6.19 5.30
C VAL A 65 9.23 -5.75 6.27
N ARG A 66 9.00 -4.65 7.00
CA ARG A 66 9.97 -4.10 7.96
C ARG A 66 9.25 -3.41 9.12
N VAL A 67 10.00 -3.19 10.19
CA VAL A 67 9.61 -2.30 11.30
C VAL A 67 10.39 -1.00 11.17
N GLU A 68 9.68 0.11 11.10
CA GLU A 68 10.26 1.45 10.97
C GLU A 68 9.62 2.38 12.00
N ASP A 69 10.44 3.11 12.76
CA ASP A 69 10.00 3.98 13.86
C ASP A 69 9.02 3.27 14.84
N GLY A 70 9.28 1.98 15.11
CA GLY A 70 8.46 1.16 16.00
C GLY A 70 7.13 0.67 15.39
N LYS A 71 6.90 0.87 14.09
CA LYS A 71 5.67 0.46 13.39
C LYS A 71 5.97 -0.68 12.41
N LEU A 72 5.21 -1.77 12.51
CA LEU A 72 5.23 -2.83 11.50
C LEU A 72 4.57 -2.32 10.21
N GLY A 73 5.14 -2.68 9.06
CA GLY A 73 4.54 -2.36 7.78
C GLY A 73 5.32 -2.90 6.60
N VAL A 74 5.02 -2.35 5.43
CA VAL A 74 5.66 -2.71 4.17
C VAL A 74 6.25 -1.48 3.52
N ARG A 75 7.54 -1.54 3.17
CA ARG A 75 8.21 -0.52 2.37
C ARG A 75 8.30 -0.99 0.93
N MET A 76 7.97 -0.09 0.01
CA MET A 76 8.12 -0.28 -1.43
C MET A 76 9.05 0.80 -1.99
N TRP A 77 10.01 0.39 -2.82
CA TRP A 77 10.82 1.27 -3.65
C TRP A 77 10.46 1.04 -5.11
N ARG A 78 10.31 2.11 -5.88
CA ARG A 78 10.27 2.03 -7.34
C ARG A 78 11.70 2.03 -7.87
N THR A 79 12.10 0.98 -8.57
CA THR A 79 13.46 0.83 -9.09
C THR A 79 13.58 1.19 -10.56
N LEU A 80 12.54 0.94 -11.37
CA LEU A 80 12.40 1.34 -12.78
C LEU A 80 10.93 1.67 -13.08
#